data_AF-A0A372RK94-F1
#
_entry.id   AF-A0A372RK94-F1
#
_cell.length_a   1.000
_cell.length_b   1.000
_cell.length_c   1.000
_cell.angle_alpha   90.00
_cell.angle_beta   90.00
_cell.angle_gamma   90.00
#
_symmetry.space_group_name_H-M   'P 1'
#
loop_
_entity.id
_entity.type
_entity.pdbx_description
1 polymer ?
#
loop_
_entity_poly.entity_id
_entity_poly.type
_entity_poly.pdbx_seq_one_letter_code
_entity_poly.pdbx_strand_id
1 'polypeptide(L)'
;MKSCWDPDPKKRPSINEIYYISSEWIALFDQSFINQFDQAELIRKELIDSKKLGPEFSEKPHPKAIYTSRSLNSYISKCSSIFSKCSSISFTSNDYTSEELKFDIDCE
;
A
#
# COMPACT_ATOMS: atom_id res chain seq x y z
N MET A 1 5.35 -6.81 11.88
CA MET A 1 5.25 -5.55 11.12
C MET A 1 6.46 -4.63 11.24
N LYS A 2 7.13 -4.47 12.39
CA LYS A 2 8.32 -3.59 12.51
C LYS A 2 9.42 -3.88 11.46
N SER A 3 9.72 -5.16 11.24
CA SER A 3 10.68 -5.61 10.22
C SER A 3 10.24 -5.28 8.78
N CYS A 4 8.93 -5.22 8.50
CA CYS A 4 8.40 -4.85 7.19
C CYS A 4 8.68 -3.38 6.82
N TRP A 5 8.96 -2.54 7.82
CA TRP A 5 9.25 -1.11 7.66
C TRP A 5 10.75 -0.79 7.78
N ASP A 6 11.62 -1.79 7.66
CA ASP A 6 13.06 -1.52 7.67
C ASP A 6 13.43 -0.59 6.49
N PRO A 7 14.20 0.48 6.72
CA PRO A 7 14.64 1.37 5.66
C PRO A 7 15.49 0.65 4.61
N ASP A 8 16.23 -0.40 4.99
CA ASP A 8 16.96 -1.27 4.08
C ASP A 8 16.02 -2.37 3.52
N PRO A 9 15.71 -2.37 2.21
CA PRO A 9 14.84 -3.38 1.62
C PRO A 9 15.34 -4.82 1.80
N LYS A 10 16.65 -5.03 1.94
CA LYS A 10 17.24 -6.36 2.12
C LYS A 10 17.01 -6.94 3.50
N LYS A 11 16.64 -6.11 4.48
CA LYS A 11 16.31 -6.52 5.84
C LYS A 11 14.81 -6.75 6.04
N ARG A 12 14.00 -6.40 5.04
CA ARG A 12 12.56 -6.67 5.08
C ARG A 12 12.34 -8.17 4.90
N PRO A 13 11.33 -8.75 5.57
CA PRO A 13 10.97 -10.14 5.37
C PRO A 13 10.51 -10.37 3.93
N SER A 14 10.86 -11.54 3.41
CA SER A 14 10.33 -12.07 2.17
C SER A 14 8.82 -12.33 2.25
N ILE A 15 8.18 -12.46 1.09
CA ILE A 15 6.75 -12.78 1.03
C ILE A 15 6.42 -14.12 1.70
N ASN A 16 7.33 -15.10 1.61
CA ASN A 16 7.15 -16.40 2.25
C ASN A 16 7.20 -16.31 3.77
N GLU A 17 8.10 -15.49 4.33
CA GLU A 17 8.16 -15.24 5.78
C GLU A 17 6.90 -14.52 6.26
N ILE A 18 6.41 -13.53 5.50
CA ILE A 18 5.15 -12.83 5.81
C ILE A 18 3.97 -13.81 5.77
N TYR A 19 3.91 -14.67 4.76
CA TYR A 19 2.88 -15.70 4.64
C TYR A 19 2.90 -16.63 5.87
N TYR A 20 4.05 -17.19 6.22
CA TYR A 20 4.17 -18.11 7.35
C TYR A 20 3.76 -17.47 8.67
N ILE A 21 4.25 -16.25 8.94
CA ILE A 21 3.82 -15.48 10.12
C ILE A 21 2.30 -15.33 10.08
N SER A 22 1.72 -14.89 8.97
CA SER A 22 0.27 -14.67 8.87
C SER A 22 -0.53 -15.96 9.12
N SER A 23 -0.08 -17.08 8.58
CA SER A 23 -0.68 -18.41 8.78
C SER A 23 -0.62 -18.86 10.23
N GLU A 24 0.52 -18.70 10.91
CA GLU A 24 0.67 -19.01 12.34
C GLU A 24 -0.30 -18.17 13.19
N TRP A 25 -0.42 -16.87 12.89
CA TRP A 25 -1.35 -15.99 13.60
C TRP A 25 -2.81 -16.42 13.44
N ILE A 26 -3.20 -16.90 12.25
CA ILE A 26 -4.55 -17.44 12.01
C ILE A 26 -4.75 -18.77 12.75
N ALA A 27 -3.73 -19.64 12.75
CA ALA A 27 -3.81 -20.95 13.40
C ALA A 27 -3.88 -20.85 14.93
N LEU A 28 -3.25 -19.84 15.52
CA LEU A 28 -3.21 -19.58 16.96
C LEU A 28 -4.38 -18.70 17.44
N PHE A 29 -5.36 -18.41 16.59
CA PHE A 29 -6.49 -17.55 16.91
C PHE A 29 -7.38 -18.20 17.98
N ASP A 30 -7.28 -17.70 19.21
CA ASP A 30 -8.04 -18.16 20.37
C ASP A 30 -8.84 -17.01 21.01
N GLN A 31 -9.58 -17.33 22.08
CA GLN A 31 -10.40 -16.35 22.80
C GLN A 31 -9.57 -15.23 23.44
N SER A 32 -8.31 -15.49 23.82
CA SER A 32 -7.40 -14.48 24.36
C SER A 32 -7.02 -13.46 23.31
N PHE A 33 -6.78 -13.89 22.07
CA PHE A 33 -6.55 -13.00 20.93
C PHE A 33 -7.78 -12.12 20.65
N ILE A 34 -8.98 -12.71 20.60
CA ILE A 34 -10.22 -11.94 20.38
C ILE A 34 -10.36 -10.83 21.42
N ASN A 35 -10.16 -11.14 22.70
CA ASN A 35 -10.27 -10.16 23.78
C ASN A 35 -9.26 -9.01 23.64
N GLN A 36 -8.04 -9.28 23.17
CA GLN A 36 -7.03 -8.25 22.93
C GLN A 36 -7.46 -7.30 21.80
N PHE A 37 -8.04 -7.83 20.71
CA PHE A 37 -8.58 -7.01 19.62
C PHE A 37 -9.76 -6.15 20.07
N ASP A 38 -10.68 -6.73 20.86
CA ASP A 38 -11.82 -5.97 21.41
C ASP A 38 -11.36 -4.83 22.33
N GLN A 39 -10.38 -5.10 23.21
CA GLN A 39 -9.78 -4.05 24.04
C GLN A 39 -9.09 -2.97 23.20
N ALA A 40 -8.32 -3.36 22.18
CA ALA A 40 -7.66 -2.42 21.29
C ALA A 40 -8.69 -1.55 20.53
N GLU A 41 -9.80 -2.14 20.07
CA GLU A 41 -10.88 -1.40 19.39
C GLU A 41 -11.63 -0.45 20.32
N LEU A 42 -11.86 -0.84 21.59
CA LEU A 42 -12.42 0.06 22.59
C LEU A 42 -11.52 1.28 22.84
N ILE A 43 -10.21 1.05 23.03
CA ILE A 43 -9.22 2.13 23.19
C ILE A 43 -9.19 3.01 21.95
N ARG A 44 -9.19 2.43 20.74
CA ARG A 44 -9.20 3.19 19.48
C ARG A 44 -10.41 4.11 19.39
N LYS A 45 -11.60 3.63 19.74
CA LYS A 45 -12.84 4.44 19.73
C LYS A 45 -12.74 5.58 20.74
N GLU A 46 -12.34 5.31 21.97
CA GLU A 46 -12.16 6.34 23.01
C GLU A 46 -11.16 7.42 22.59
N LEU A 47 -10.06 7.03 21.93
CA LEU A 47 -9.06 7.97 21.45
C LEU A 47 -9.55 8.82 20.26
N ILE A 48 -10.42 8.29 19.41
CA ILE A 48 -11.07 9.06 18.34
C ILE A 48 -12.09 10.03 18.94
N ASP A 49 -12.94 9.56 19.85
CA ASP A 49 -13.97 10.38 20.49
C ASP A 49 -13.36 11.51 21.33
N SER A 50 -12.26 11.23 22.03
CA SER A 50 -11.46 12.23 22.75
C SER A 50 -10.62 13.13 21.83
N LYS A 51 -10.73 12.97 20.51
CA LYS A 51 -9.93 13.68 19.50
C LYS A 51 -8.43 13.64 19.85
N LYS A 52 -7.91 12.48 20.23
CA LYS A 52 -6.45 12.25 20.36
C LYS A 52 -5.91 11.52 19.13
N LEU A 53 -6.78 10.88 18.37
CA LEU A 53 -6.53 10.31 17.04
C LEU A 53 -7.47 10.93 16.02
N GLY A 54 -6.95 11.26 14.84
CA GLY A 54 -7.73 11.84 13.74
C GLY A 54 -6.86 12.67 12.78
N PRO A 55 -7.43 13.16 11.67
CA PRO A 55 -6.71 13.97 10.68
C PRO A 55 -6.17 15.29 11.25
N GLU A 56 -6.72 15.75 12.37
CA GLU A 56 -6.23 16.93 13.11
C GLU A 56 -4.95 16.64 13.93
N PHE A 57 -4.61 15.36 14.14
CA PHE A 57 -3.49 14.88 14.98
C PHE A 57 -2.41 14.15 14.22
N SER A 58 -2.58 13.95 12.91
CA SER A 58 -1.42 13.64 12.07
C SER A 58 -0.44 14.79 12.22
N GLU A 59 0.72 14.53 12.83
CA GLU A 59 1.89 15.39 12.72
C GLU A 59 2.03 15.87 11.27
N LYS A 60 2.70 17.01 11.06
CA LYS A 60 3.01 17.47 9.70
C LYS A 60 3.58 16.27 8.93
N PRO A 61 2.91 15.80 7.85
CA PRO A 61 3.39 14.65 7.12
C PRO A 61 4.82 14.94 6.69
N HIS A 62 5.65 13.90 6.64
CA HIS A 62 7.03 14.03 6.20
C HIS A 62 7.05 14.86 4.90
N PRO A 63 7.93 15.87 4.72
CA PRO A 63 7.84 16.82 3.61
C PRO A 63 7.84 16.19 2.21
N LYS A 64 8.35 14.95 2.09
CA LYS A 64 8.35 14.15 0.86
C LYS A 64 7.12 13.23 0.70
N ALA A 65 6.30 13.11 1.72
CA ALA A 65 5.13 12.27 1.71
C ALA A 65 3.96 13.02 1.07
N ILE A 66 3.50 12.53 -0.08
CA ILE A 66 2.43 13.16 -0.84
C ILE A 66 1.17 12.33 -0.60
N TYR A 67 0.54 12.58 0.54
CA TYR A 67 -0.73 11.95 0.93
C TYR A 67 -1.96 12.78 0.52
N THR A 68 -1.75 13.96 -0.07
CA THR A 68 -2.82 14.70 -0.73
C THR A 68 -3.16 13.97 -2.02
N SER A 69 -4.45 13.71 -2.25
CA SER A 69 -4.93 13.19 -3.52
C SER A 69 -4.37 14.01 -4.67
N ARG A 70 -3.56 13.39 -5.53
CA ARG A 70 -3.13 14.02 -6.77
C ARG A 70 -4.31 13.98 -7.74
N SER A 71 -4.57 15.08 -8.42
CA SER A 71 -5.63 15.12 -9.42
C SER A 71 -5.35 14.08 -10.51
N LEU A 72 -6.25 13.10 -10.63
CA LEU A 72 -6.15 12.04 -11.63
C LEU A 72 -6.22 12.61 -13.05
N ASN A 73 -6.83 13.79 -13.24
CA ASN A 73 -7.00 14.44 -14.54
C ASN A 73 -5.66 14.68 -15.26
N SER A 74 -4.58 15.00 -14.55
CA SER A 74 -3.25 15.16 -15.17
C SER A 74 -2.73 13.85 -15.73
N TYR A 75 -2.98 12.73 -15.03
CA TYR A 75 -2.57 11.40 -15.48
C TYR A 75 -3.46 10.92 -16.62
N ILE A 76 -4.78 11.13 -16.52
CA ILE A 76 -5.76 10.82 -17.58
C ILE A 76 -5.41 11.59 -18.86
N SER A 77 -5.15 12.90 -18.78
CA SER A 77 -4.78 13.70 -19.95
C SER A 77 -3.49 13.23 -20.61
N LYS A 78 -2.48 12.85 -19.80
CA LYS A 78 -1.24 12.25 -20.30
C LYS A 78 -1.51 10.91 -21.00
N CYS A 79 -2.30 10.03 -20.39
CA CYS A 79 -2.70 8.75 -20.98
C CYS A 79 -3.52 8.94 -22.26
N SER A 80 -4.47 9.87 -22.29
CA SER A 80 -5.26 10.18 -23.49
C SER A 80 -4.38 10.77 -24.60
N SER A 81 -3.39 11.61 -24.27
CA SER A 81 -2.44 12.11 -25.27
C SER A 81 -1.55 10.99 -25.82
N ILE A 82 -1.16 10.02 -25.00
CA ILE A 82 -0.41 8.84 -25.45
C ILE A 82 -1.31 7.98 -26.34
N PHE A 83 -2.52 7.66 -25.88
CA PHE A 83 -3.48 6.84 -26.63
C PHE A 83 -3.89 7.47 -27.97
N SER A 84 -4.09 8.79 -28.01
CA SER A 84 -4.38 9.54 -29.23
C SER A 84 -3.19 9.63 -30.19
N LYS A 85 -1.96 9.42 -29.73
CA LYS A 85 -0.77 9.30 -30.60
C LYS A 85 -0.58 7.85 -31.08
N CYS A 86 -0.97 6.88 -30.27
CA CYS A 86 -0.90 5.44 -30.56
C CYS A 86 -2.03 4.92 -31.46
N SER A 87 -3.05 5.72 -31.81
CA SER A 87 -4.17 5.30 -32.67
C SER A 87 -3.80 4.96 -34.12
N SER A 88 -2.51 5.01 -34.48
CA SER A 88 -1.97 4.53 -35.77
C SER A 88 -0.92 3.42 -35.63
N ILE A 89 -0.66 2.93 -34.42
CA ILE A 89 0.30 1.86 -34.15
C ILE A 89 -0.50 0.63 -33.70
N SER A 90 -0.50 -0.42 -34.51
CA SER A 90 -0.84 -1.77 -34.03
C SER A 90 -0.07 -1.99 -32.73
N PHE A 91 -0.74 -2.37 -31.63
CA PHE A 91 -0.10 -2.74 -30.36
C PHE A 91 0.89 -3.90 -30.60
N THR A 92 2.06 -3.57 -31.11
CA THR A 92 3.28 -4.32 -30.91
C THR A 92 3.80 -3.82 -29.57
N SER A 93 4.10 -4.75 -28.68
CA SER A 93 4.39 -4.59 -27.26
C SER A 93 5.66 -3.77 -26.93
N ASN A 94 6.00 -2.76 -27.73
CA ASN A 94 7.28 -2.06 -27.69
C ASN A 94 7.25 -0.69 -27.00
N ASP A 95 6.10 -0.20 -26.54
CA ASP A 95 5.99 1.16 -25.97
C ASP A 95 5.89 1.20 -24.43
N TYR A 96 5.59 0.06 -23.79
CA TYR A 96 5.94 -0.11 -22.39
C TYR A 96 7.41 -0.55 -22.43
N THR A 97 8.35 0.37 -22.29
CA THR A 97 9.81 0.11 -22.26
C THR A 97 10.44 0.78 -21.04
N SER A 98 9.68 0.91 -19.96
CA SER A 98 10.26 1.24 -18.66
C SER A 98 11.05 0.05 -18.14
N GLU A 99 12.09 0.30 -17.35
CA GLU A 99 12.80 -0.75 -16.61
C GLU A 99 11.83 -1.57 -15.72
N GLU A 100 10.69 -0.98 -15.36
CA GLU A 100 9.61 -1.59 -14.60
C GLU A 100 8.94 -2.77 -15.32
N LEU A 101 8.91 -2.77 -16.67
CA LEU A 101 8.31 -3.88 -17.45
C LEU A 101 8.93 -5.23 -17.13
N LYS A 102 10.24 -5.28 -16.89
CA LYS A 102 10.94 -6.52 -16.56
C LYS A 102 10.44 -7.16 -15.25
N PHE A 103 9.79 -6.38 -14.39
CA PHE A 103 9.29 -6.82 -13.10
C PHE A 103 7.81 -7.16 -13.11
N ASP A 104 7.10 -6.94 -14.22
CA ASP A 104 5.70 -7.32 -14.35
C ASP A 104 5.58 -8.85 -14.40
N ILE A 105 4.66 -9.37 -13.59
CA ILE A 105 4.33 -10.80 -13.58
C ILE A 105 3.21 -10.99 -14.58
N ASP A 106 3.45 -11.80 -15.61
CA ASP A 106 2.40 -12.24 -16.52
C ASP A 106 1.34 -12.99 -15.70
N CYS A 107 0.17 -12.37 -15.54
CA CYS A 107 -0.99 -13.02 -14.98
C CYS A 107 -1.68 -13.82 -16.10
N GLU A 108 -1.77 -15.14 -15.92
CA GLU A 108 -2.50 -16.06 -16.79
C GLU A 108 -4.01 -16.04 -16.50
#